data_AF-A0A813XV88-F1
#
_entry.id   AF-A0A813XV88-F1
#
_cell.length_a   1.000
_cell.length_b   1.000
_cell.length_c   1.000
_cell.angle_alpha   90.00
_cell.angle_beta   90.00
_cell.angle_gamma   90.00
#
_symmetry.space_group_name_H-M   'P 1'
#
loop_
_entity.id
_entity.type
_entity.pdbx_description
1 polymer ?
#
loop_
_entity_poly.entity_id
_entity_poly.type
_entity_poly.pdbx_seq_one_letter_code
_entity_poly.pdbx_strand_id
1 'polypeptide(L)'
;MSKKPTLTKKPAAKTTPAKVATSKTSSEKASAKLVDTPPQPSEIPQLLETPKKVNVKPEEADLRKMVSLITDNPEDTEPCYAVVDETTRVSAFLRHRNTTYFDCMDSVFKDPERLRFAIIASIRFGKALVFDLIDLPQVIDSIEETCSKISENLFEELCDRSILRHEKYLKYVKEGQDGDDFKSYYFQENIYKNFKVVFLTTKASDKYLSLGKNFIIV
;
A
#
# COMPACT_ATOMS: atom_id res chain seq x y z
N MET A 1 -53.48 20.29 37.66
CA MET A 1 -52.83 20.19 36.33
C MET A 1 -52.10 18.84 36.30
N SER A 2 -52.76 17.72 35.93
CA SER A 2 -53.05 17.25 34.55
C SER A 2 -51.74 17.09 33.74
N LYS A 3 -51.27 15.93 33.26
CA LYS A 3 -51.78 14.56 33.10
C LYS A 3 -50.55 13.61 32.97
N LYS A 4 -50.63 12.40 33.52
CA LYS A 4 -49.93 11.20 32.97
C LYS A 4 -50.69 10.70 31.73
N PRO A 5 -50.03 9.93 30.85
CA PRO A 5 -50.69 8.79 30.23
C PRO A 5 -49.97 7.46 30.48
N THR A 6 -50.79 6.42 30.43
CA THR A 6 -50.53 5.03 30.79
C THR A 6 -50.68 4.17 29.52
N LEU A 7 -49.84 3.12 29.42
CA LEU A 7 -49.89 1.86 28.64
C LEU A 7 -50.92 1.64 27.51
N THR A 8 -50.45 1.04 26.41
CA THR A 8 -51.14 -0.08 25.72
C THR A 8 -50.14 -1.13 25.18
N LYS A 9 -50.53 -2.42 25.32
CA LYS A 9 -49.80 -3.66 25.00
C LYS A 9 -50.20 -4.23 23.61
N LYS A 10 -49.22 -4.80 22.87
CA LYS A 10 -49.18 -6.07 22.03
C LYS A 10 -50.27 -6.30 20.93
N PRO A 11 -50.19 -7.29 19.99
CA PRO A 11 -49.19 -8.37 19.76
C PRO A 11 -48.79 -8.77 18.29
N ALA A 12 -47.76 -9.64 18.21
CA ALA A 12 -47.58 -10.86 17.38
C ALA A 12 -47.35 -10.87 15.84
N ALA A 13 -46.15 -11.38 15.50
CA ALA A 13 -45.84 -12.58 14.69
C ALA A 13 -46.11 -12.67 13.16
N LYS A 14 -45.04 -13.02 12.42
CA LYS A 14 -44.93 -14.13 11.41
C LYS A 14 -43.53 -14.03 10.74
N THR A 15 -42.56 -14.90 11.00
CA THR A 15 -42.26 -16.21 10.35
C THR A 15 -42.30 -16.23 8.82
N THR A 16 -41.09 -16.26 8.23
CA THR A 16 -40.54 -17.03 7.07
C THR A 16 -41.49 -17.84 6.16
N PRO A 17 -41.18 -18.05 4.85
CA PRO A 17 -39.99 -18.80 4.43
C PRO A 17 -39.32 -18.45 3.08
N ALA A 18 -38.14 -19.06 2.91
CA ALA A 18 -37.33 -19.16 1.71
C ALA A 18 -38.08 -19.72 0.48
N LYS A 19 -37.63 -19.32 -0.72
CA LYS A 19 -37.94 -20.06 -1.96
C LYS A 19 -36.69 -20.19 -2.83
N VAL A 20 -36.11 -21.39 -2.75
CA VAL A 20 -35.26 -22.00 -3.78
C VAL A 20 -36.10 -22.17 -5.04
N ALA A 21 -35.56 -21.81 -6.19
CA ALA A 21 -36.10 -22.19 -7.50
C ALA A 21 -34.96 -22.75 -8.36
N THR A 22 -34.74 -24.05 -8.21
CA THR A 22 -34.08 -24.91 -9.18
C THR A 22 -35.16 -25.42 -10.13
N SER A 23 -35.02 -25.18 -11.44
CA SER A 23 -35.78 -25.89 -12.47
C SER A 23 -34.80 -26.61 -13.41
N LYS A 24 -34.87 -27.95 -13.36
CA LYS A 24 -34.55 -28.89 -14.45
C LYS A 24 -35.43 -28.52 -15.68
N THR A 25 -35.18 -28.90 -16.93
CA THR A 25 -35.13 -30.30 -17.43
C THR A 25 -34.85 -30.31 -18.95
N SER A 26 -34.12 -31.34 -19.41
CA SER A 26 -34.33 -32.19 -20.62
C SER A 26 -34.33 -31.57 -22.03
N SER A 27 -33.43 -31.96 -22.95
CA SER A 27 -33.46 -33.13 -23.88
C SER A 27 -33.52 -32.59 -25.33
N GLU A 28 -33.00 -33.13 -26.43
CA GLU A 28 -32.60 -34.47 -26.85
C GLU A 28 -31.85 -34.37 -28.22
N LYS A 29 -30.96 -35.33 -28.52
CA LYS A 29 -30.55 -35.91 -29.83
C LYS A 29 -30.37 -35.05 -31.11
N ALA A 30 -29.21 -35.18 -31.77
CA ALA A 30 -28.96 -36.17 -32.84
C ALA A 30 -27.60 -35.95 -33.54
N SER A 31 -26.97 -37.06 -33.95
CA SER A 31 -25.64 -37.22 -34.53
C SER A 31 -25.46 -36.69 -35.98
N ALA A 32 -24.24 -36.26 -36.34
CA ALA A 32 -23.51 -36.74 -37.54
C ALA A 32 -22.09 -36.15 -37.70
N LYS A 33 -21.10 -37.06 -37.67
CA LYS A 33 -19.89 -37.21 -38.50
C LYS A 33 -18.95 -36.03 -38.87
N LEU A 34 -17.66 -36.30 -38.53
CA LEU A 34 -16.40 -36.01 -39.27
C LEU A 34 -16.01 -34.53 -39.32
N VAL A 35 -14.83 -34.10 -38.85
CA VAL A 35 -13.51 -34.39 -39.42
C VAL A 35 -12.42 -34.26 -38.34
N ASP A 36 -11.45 -35.16 -38.45
CA ASP A 36 -10.20 -35.28 -37.70
C ASP A 36 -9.29 -34.07 -37.94
N THR A 37 -8.92 -33.33 -36.90
CA THR A 37 -7.74 -32.45 -36.92
C THR A 37 -7.20 -32.33 -35.49
N PRO A 38 -5.98 -32.83 -35.20
CA PRO A 38 -5.39 -32.68 -33.87
C PRO A 38 -5.13 -31.19 -33.57
N PRO A 39 -5.51 -30.67 -32.39
CA PRO A 39 -5.16 -29.31 -32.00
C PRO A 39 -3.66 -29.24 -31.74
N GLN A 40 -2.97 -28.38 -32.50
CA GLN A 40 -1.61 -27.95 -32.15
C GLN A 40 -1.65 -27.28 -30.77
N PRO A 41 -0.76 -27.65 -29.82
CA PRO A 41 -0.59 -26.86 -28.62
C PRO A 41 -0.03 -25.51 -29.04
N SER A 42 -0.85 -24.47 -28.89
CA SER A 42 -0.39 -23.08 -29.00
C SER A 42 0.54 -22.84 -27.81
N GLU A 43 1.85 -22.96 -28.04
CA GLU A 43 2.86 -22.44 -27.14
C GLU A 43 2.63 -20.93 -27.02
N ILE A 44 1.99 -20.52 -25.93
CA ILE A 44 2.10 -19.15 -25.44
C ILE A 44 3.55 -19.04 -24.96
N PRO A 45 4.39 -18.15 -25.53
CA PRO A 45 5.67 -17.86 -24.91
C PRO A 45 5.38 -17.22 -23.56
N GLN A 46 5.53 -18.01 -22.49
CA GLN A 46 5.74 -17.44 -21.17
C GLN A 46 7.04 -16.66 -21.24
N LEU A 47 6.93 -15.36 -21.48
CA LEU A 47 7.99 -14.42 -21.13
C LEU A 47 8.04 -14.42 -19.59
N LEU A 48 8.70 -15.43 -19.03
CA LEU A 48 9.30 -15.33 -17.71
C LEU A 48 10.33 -14.23 -17.84
N GLU A 49 9.91 -13.00 -17.56
CA GLU A 49 10.83 -11.91 -17.28
C GLU A 49 11.68 -12.39 -16.10
N THR A 50 12.91 -12.80 -16.42
CA THR A 50 13.90 -13.07 -15.41
C THR A 50 14.05 -11.78 -14.60
N PRO A 51 13.96 -11.83 -13.26
CA PRO A 51 14.13 -10.62 -12.46
C PRO A 51 15.50 -10.06 -12.80
N LYS A 52 15.51 -8.84 -13.35
CA LYS A 52 16.74 -8.09 -13.62
C LYS A 52 17.54 -8.10 -12.32
N LYS A 53 18.70 -8.75 -12.31
CA LYS A 53 19.65 -8.64 -11.20
C LYS A 53 20.02 -7.17 -11.07
N VAL A 54 19.38 -6.49 -10.13
CA VAL A 54 19.64 -5.11 -9.77
C VAL A 54 21.04 -5.09 -9.15
N ASN A 55 22.03 -4.65 -9.92
CA ASN A 55 23.44 -4.57 -9.50
C ASN A 55 23.67 -3.28 -8.70
N VAL A 56 22.94 -3.11 -7.60
CA VAL A 56 23.13 -1.98 -6.69
C VAL A 56 24.12 -2.42 -5.61
N LYS A 57 25.23 -1.69 -5.49
CA LYS A 57 26.18 -1.91 -4.40
C LYS A 57 25.59 -1.33 -3.09
N PRO A 58 25.54 -2.10 -1.99
CA PRO A 58 25.17 -1.56 -0.70
C PRO A 58 26.13 -0.47 -0.24
N GLU A 59 25.58 0.58 0.35
CA GLU A 59 26.29 1.61 1.08
C GLU A 59 26.20 1.28 2.57
N GLU A 60 27.33 1.03 3.22
CA GLU A 60 27.33 0.92 4.68
C GLU A 60 27.18 2.33 5.29
N ALA A 61 26.26 2.48 6.24
CA ALA A 61 26.10 3.73 6.99
C ALA A 61 25.87 3.44 8.46
N ASP A 62 26.40 4.30 9.33
CA ASP A 62 26.03 4.26 10.74
C ASP A 62 24.60 4.80 10.96
N LEU A 63 24.05 4.53 12.15
CA LEU A 63 22.72 4.98 12.56
C LEU A 63 22.53 6.49 12.40
N ARG A 64 23.54 7.31 12.72
CA ARG A 64 23.42 8.78 12.66
C ARG A 64 23.30 9.26 11.22
N LYS A 65 24.14 8.73 10.33
CA LYS A 65 24.12 9.06 8.90
C LYS A 65 22.79 8.64 8.27
N MET A 66 22.31 7.43 8.57
CA MET A 66 21.03 6.93 8.07
C MET A 66 19.86 7.80 8.53
N VAL A 67 19.82 8.17 9.81
CA VAL A 67 18.77 9.06 10.34
C VAL A 67 18.81 10.41 9.64
N SER A 68 20.00 10.98 9.49
CA SER A 68 20.18 12.28 8.84
C SER A 68 19.71 12.25 7.40
N LEU A 69 19.95 11.16 6.67
CA LEU A 69 19.45 10.97 5.30
C LEU A 69 17.92 10.96 5.27
N ILE A 70 17.27 10.22 6.17
CA ILE A 70 15.81 10.07 6.16
C ILE A 70 15.08 11.33 6.64
N THR A 71 15.55 11.98 7.72
CA THR A 71 14.76 13.03 8.39
C THR A 71 15.27 14.46 8.20
N ASP A 72 16.58 14.63 7.99
CA ASP A 72 17.22 15.94 8.21
C ASP A 72 17.97 16.46 6.97
N ASN A 73 17.97 15.73 5.85
CA ASN A 73 18.70 16.10 4.64
C ASN A 73 17.78 16.55 3.49
N PRO A 74 17.62 17.88 3.26
CA PRO A 74 16.81 18.43 2.17
C PRO A 74 17.52 18.48 0.82
N GLU A 75 18.85 18.26 0.78
CA GLU A 75 19.63 18.17 -0.47
C GLU A 75 19.58 16.77 -1.06
N ASP A 76 19.22 15.78 -0.25
CA ASP A 76 19.01 14.43 -0.73
C ASP A 76 17.77 14.38 -1.63
N THR A 77 18.00 13.86 -2.83
CA THR A 77 17.00 13.78 -3.90
C THR A 77 16.44 12.38 -4.05
N GLU A 78 16.94 11.40 -3.28
CA GLU A 78 16.50 10.02 -3.41
C GLU A 78 15.04 9.88 -2.95
N PRO A 79 14.15 9.35 -3.80
CA PRO A 79 12.74 9.23 -3.48
C PRO A 79 12.43 8.10 -2.49
N CYS A 80 13.22 7.03 -2.55
CA CYS A 80 12.93 5.77 -1.87
C CYS A 80 14.20 5.11 -1.34
N TYR A 81 14.14 4.64 -0.10
CA TYR A 81 15.22 3.94 0.59
C TYR A 81 14.83 2.51 0.93
N ALA A 82 15.78 1.59 0.79
CA ALA A 82 15.67 0.22 1.23
C ALA A 82 16.78 -0.04 2.27
N VAL A 83 16.45 0.08 3.55
CA VAL A 83 17.37 -0.04 4.68
C VAL A 83 17.37 -1.45 5.29
N VAL A 84 18.52 -2.12 5.33
CA VAL A 84 18.68 -3.38 6.08
C VAL A 84 19.28 -3.04 7.44
N ASP A 85 18.46 -3.06 8.48
CA ASP A 85 18.87 -2.79 9.86
C ASP A 85 19.01 -4.10 10.64
N GLU A 86 20.22 -4.65 10.68
CA GLU A 86 20.48 -5.89 11.44
C GLU A 86 20.45 -5.61 12.95
N THR A 87 20.67 -4.36 13.35
CA THR A 87 20.76 -3.95 14.76
C THR A 87 19.40 -3.65 15.41
N THR A 88 18.34 -3.50 14.63
CA THR A 88 17.00 -3.00 15.02
C THR A 88 16.98 -1.58 15.60
N ARG A 89 18.11 -0.86 15.59
CA ARG A 89 18.25 0.48 16.17
C ARG A 89 17.61 1.54 15.30
N VAL A 90 17.66 1.37 13.98
CA VAL A 90 17.00 2.26 13.02
C VAL A 90 15.50 2.22 13.23
N SER A 91 14.95 1.01 13.31
CA SER A 91 13.53 0.74 13.56
C SER A 91 13.06 1.43 14.85
N ALA A 92 13.76 1.21 15.96
CA ALA A 92 13.45 1.85 17.24
C ALA A 92 13.54 3.38 17.18
N PHE A 93 14.53 3.90 16.47
CA PHE A 93 14.75 5.35 16.36
C PHE A 93 13.67 6.04 15.53
N LEU A 94 13.33 5.50 14.36
CA LEU A 94 12.33 6.09 13.45
C LEU A 94 10.94 6.13 14.10
N ARG A 95 10.58 5.13 14.92
CA ARG A 95 9.33 5.12 15.71
C ARG A 95 9.18 6.32 16.65
N HIS A 96 10.29 6.86 17.15
CA HIS A 96 10.30 8.01 18.07
C HIS A 96 10.66 9.34 17.39
N ARG A 97 10.82 9.33 16.07
CA ARG A 97 11.04 10.53 15.27
C ARG A 97 9.74 11.01 14.62
N ASN A 98 9.82 12.18 13.99
CA ASN A 98 8.72 12.76 13.23
C ASN A 98 8.54 12.05 11.87
N THR A 99 8.28 10.75 11.90
CA THR A 99 7.99 9.93 10.72
C THR A 99 6.56 9.40 10.77
N THR A 100 6.02 9.06 9.61
CA THR A 100 4.78 8.28 9.52
C THR A 100 5.19 6.82 9.44
N TYR A 101 5.00 6.10 10.55
CA TYR A 101 5.54 4.75 10.71
C TYR A 101 4.44 3.69 10.63
N PHE A 102 4.60 2.73 9.73
CA PHE A 102 3.79 1.52 9.64
C PHE A 102 4.59 0.31 10.06
N ASP A 103 4.15 -0.35 11.12
CA ASP A 103 4.49 -1.73 11.37
C ASP A 103 3.69 -2.60 10.41
N CYS A 104 4.36 -3.24 9.44
CA CYS A 104 3.68 -3.99 8.40
C CYS A 104 3.28 -5.40 8.84
N MET A 105 3.41 -5.75 10.13
CA MET A 105 2.73 -6.90 10.72
C MET A 105 1.34 -6.57 11.24
N ASP A 106 1.11 -5.30 11.58
CA ASP A 106 -0.19 -4.87 12.09
C ASP A 106 -1.25 -4.89 10.99
N SER A 107 -2.48 -5.26 11.30
CA SER A 107 -3.58 -5.20 10.32
C SER A 107 -3.91 -3.78 9.86
N VAL A 108 -3.31 -2.77 10.49
CA VAL A 108 -3.55 -1.35 10.24
C VAL A 108 -3.13 -0.92 8.84
N PHE A 109 -2.01 -1.43 8.30
CA PHE A 109 -1.58 -1.06 6.94
C PHE A 109 -2.48 -1.67 5.85
N LYS A 110 -3.27 -2.70 6.17
CA LYS A 110 -4.18 -3.37 5.22
C LYS A 110 -5.44 -2.58 4.91
N ASP A 111 -5.69 -1.49 5.65
CA ASP A 111 -6.80 -0.56 5.41
C ASP A 111 -6.37 0.50 4.37
N PRO A 112 -6.91 0.46 3.14
CA PRO A 112 -6.54 1.40 2.08
C PRO A 112 -6.80 2.86 2.47
N GLU A 113 -7.82 3.12 3.29
CA GLU A 113 -8.15 4.49 3.69
C GLU A 113 -7.14 5.07 4.68
N ARG A 114 -6.64 4.24 5.60
CA ARG A 114 -5.57 4.64 6.52
C ARG A 114 -4.27 4.86 5.78
N LEU A 115 -3.93 3.97 4.85
CA LEU A 115 -2.73 4.12 4.04
C LEU A 115 -2.81 5.40 3.18
N ARG A 116 -3.93 5.62 2.49
CA ARG A 116 -4.19 6.85 1.72
C ARG A 116 -4.00 8.09 2.57
N PHE A 117 -4.65 8.15 3.74
CA PHE A 117 -4.57 9.31 4.63
C PHE A 117 -3.12 9.53 5.13
N ALA A 118 -2.43 8.45 5.51
CA ALA A 118 -1.05 8.54 5.96
C ALA A 118 -0.10 9.02 4.85
N ILE A 119 -0.32 8.62 3.60
CA ILE A 119 0.44 9.13 2.44
C ILE A 119 0.24 10.64 2.30
N ILE A 120 -1.01 11.12 2.23
CA ILE A 120 -1.25 12.56 2.06
C ILE A 120 -0.77 13.38 3.26
N ALA A 121 -0.85 12.85 4.48
CA ALA A 121 -0.32 13.49 5.68
C ALA A 121 1.21 13.57 5.64
N SER A 122 1.87 12.49 5.21
CA SER A 122 3.33 12.46 5.06
C SER A 122 3.79 13.49 4.04
N ILE A 123 3.11 13.61 2.90
CA ILE A 123 3.39 14.62 1.88
C ILE A 123 3.16 16.03 2.45
N ARG A 124 1.98 16.28 3.03
CA ARG A 124 1.58 17.59 3.60
C ARG A 124 2.58 18.13 4.62
N PHE A 125 3.12 17.25 5.46
CA PHE A 125 4.04 17.62 6.53
C PHE A 125 5.52 17.33 6.19
N GLY A 126 5.83 16.86 4.97
CA GLY A 126 7.19 16.54 4.55
C GLY A 126 7.85 15.45 5.41
N LYS A 127 7.07 14.52 5.94
CA LYS A 127 7.56 13.43 6.79
C LYS A 127 7.95 12.22 5.94
N ALA A 128 8.95 11.47 6.39
CA ALA A 128 9.23 10.17 5.82
C ALA A 128 8.07 9.19 6.11
N LEU A 129 7.65 8.45 5.10
CA LEU A 129 6.72 7.34 5.20
C LEU A 129 7.53 6.04 5.32
N VAL A 130 7.50 5.42 6.49
CA VAL A 130 8.30 4.25 6.82
C VAL A 130 7.41 3.01 6.85
N PHE A 131 7.76 2.01 6.04
CA PHE A 131 7.20 0.66 6.07
C PHE A 131 8.22 -0.27 6.71
N ASP A 132 7.98 -0.64 7.97
CA ASP A 132 8.78 -1.66 8.65
C ASP A 132 8.25 -3.04 8.31
N LEU A 133 9.02 -3.75 7.48
CA LEU A 133 8.76 -5.11 7.04
C LEU A 133 9.23 -6.14 8.08
N ILE A 134 9.91 -5.68 9.15
CA ILE A 134 10.57 -6.50 10.17
C ILE A 134 11.47 -7.52 9.47
N ASP A 135 11.12 -8.79 9.44
CA ASP A 135 11.91 -9.87 8.85
C ASP A 135 11.16 -10.63 7.76
N LEU A 136 10.09 -10.03 7.21
CA LEU A 136 9.23 -10.59 6.17
C LEU A 136 9.21 -9.68 4.92
N PRO A 137 10.26 -9.68 4.09
CA PRO A 137 10.30 -8.88 2.87
C PRO A 137 9.13 -9.14 1.91
N GLN A 138 8.52 -10.33 1.93
CA GLN A 138 7.35 -10.65 1.13
C GLN A 138 6.12 -9.77 1.44
N VAL A 139 6.10 -9.05 2.56
CA VAL A 139 5.02 -8.11 2.90
C VAL A 139 4.93 -6.95 1.90
N ILE A 140 5.98 -6.69 1.13
CA ILE A 140 5.96 -5.74 0.00
C ILE A 140 4.80 -6.04 -0.96
N ASP A 141 4.51 -7.30 -1.28
CA ASP A 141 3.39 -7.68 -2.16
C ASP A 141 2.04 -7.19 -1.59
N SER A 142 1.88 -7.27 -0.27
CA SER A 142 0.67 -6.79 0.41
C SER A 142 0.57 -5.26 0.43
N ILE A 143 1.71 -4.56 0.51
CA ILE A 143 1.77 -3.10 0.42
C ILE A 143 1.38 -2.67 -0.99
N GLU A 144 1.95 -3.30 -2.02
CA GLU A 144 1.60 -3.09 -3.42
C GLU A 144 0.10 -3.31 -3.66
N GLU A 145 -0.45 -4.44 -3.22
CA GLU A 145 -1.88 -4.75 -3.34
C GLU A 145 -2.76 -3.68 -2.67
N THR A 146 -2.36 -3.21 -1.48
CA THR A 146 -3.10 -2.18 -0.76
C THR A 146 -3.02 -0.82 -1.47
N CYS A 147 -1.85 -0.47 -2.01
CA CYS A 147 -1.67 0.70 -2.85
C CYS A 147 -2.57 0.63 -4.10
N SER A 148 -2.62 -0.51 -4.78
CA SER A 148 -3.46 -0.70 -5.98
C SER A 148 -4.96 -0.56 -5.68
N LYS A 149 -5.42 -0.83 -4.45
CA LYS A 149 -6.81 -0.56 -4.02
C LYS A 149 -7.10 0.94 -3.90
N ILE A 150 -6.09 1.77 -3.72
CA ILE A 150 -6.22 3.24 -3.69
C ILE A 150 -6.09 3.80 -5.11
N SER A 151 -5.04 3.41 -5.84
CA SER A 151 -4.83 3.72 -7.25
C SER A 151 -3.82 2.74 -7.85
N GLU A 152 -4.10 2.29 -9.08
CA GLU A 152 -3.34 1.24 -9.78
C GLU A 152 -1.82 1.40 -9.68
N ASN A 153 -1.31 2.61 -9.94
CA ASN A 153 0.14 2.90 -10.00
C ASN A 153 0.69 3.55 -8.72
N LEU A 154 -0.07 3.58 -7.62
CA LEU A 154 0.32 4.35 -6.42
C LEU A 154 1.65 3.87 -5.84
N PHE A 155 1.93 2.57 -5.86
CA PHE A 155 3.18 2.03 -5.34
C PHE A 155 4.41 2.54 -6.10
N GLU A 156 4.34 2.57 -7.44
CA GLU A 156 5.41 3.11 -8.27
C GLU A 156 5.53 4.62 -8.09
N GLU A 157 4.40 5.34 -8.05
CA GLU A 157 4.36 6.80 -7.82
C GLU A 157 5.00 7.21 -6.49
N LEU A 158 4.94 6.34 -5.49
CA LEU A 158 5.61 6.49 -4.20
C LEU A 158 7.12 6.22 -4.32
N CYS A 159 7.50 5.10 -4.93
CA CYS A 159 8.92 4.70 -5.06
C CYS A 159 9.73 5.66 -5.95
N ASP A 160 9.13 6.22 -7.00
CA ASP A 160 9.79 7.18 -7.91
C ASP A 160 9.50 8.65 -7.55
N ARG A 161 8.69 8.88 -6.50
CA ARG A 161 8.20 10.19 -6.03
C ARG A 161 7.47 10.99 -7.11
N SER A 162 7.00 10.35 -8.18
CA SER A 162 6.20 11.01 -9.22
C SER A 162 4.81 11.43 -8.72
N ILE A 163 4.37 10.92 -7.56
CA ILE A 163 3.19 11.41 -6.83
C ILE A 163 3.24 12.92 -6.54
N LEU A 164 4.43 13.51 -6.44
CA LEU A 164 4.61 14.95 -6.18
C LEU A 164 4.49 15.81 -7.44
N ARG A 165 4.59 15.21 -8.63
CA ARG A 165 4.59 15.96 -9.90
C ARG A 165 3.19 16.44 -10.23
N HIS A 166 3.09 17.67 -10.72
CA HIS A 166 1.82 18.29 -11.13
C HIS A 166 0.71 18.15 -10.08
N GLU A 167 1.09 18.19 -8.80
CA GLU A 167 0.16 18.07 -7.67
C GLU A 167 -0.71 16.80 -7.69
N LYS A 168 -0.24 15.71 -8.32
CA LYS A 168 -0.96 14.43 -8.39
C LYS A 168 -1.46 13.95 -7.03
N TYR A 169 -0.72 14.23 -5.96
CA TYR A 169 -1.11 13.88 -4.59
C TYR A 169 -2.47 14.44 -4.16
N LEU A 170 -2.93 15.57 -4.73
CA LEU A 170 -4.23 16.17 -4.40
C LEU A 170 -5.40 15.26 -4.79
N LYS A 171 -5.24 14.36 -5.77
CA LYS A 171 -6.27 13.37 -6.15
C LYS A 171 -6.63 12.42 -5.00
N TYR A 172 -5.73 12.28 -4.02
CA TYR A 172 -5.91 11.40 -2.87
C TYR A 172 -6.50 12.11 -1.66
N VAL A 173 -6.66 13.44 -1.70
CA VAL A 173 -7.32 14.21 -0.65
C VAL A 173 -8.83 14.08 -0.81
N LYS A 174 -9.52 13.72 0.26
CA LYS A 174 -10.97 13.68 0.34
C LYS A 174 -11.49 14.96 0.95
N GLU A 175 -11.89 15.89 0.10
CA GLU A 175 -12.47 17.16 0.52
C GLU A 175 -13.65 16.94 1.48
N GLY A 176 -13.67 17.69 2.59
CA GLY A 176 -14.68 17.59 3.64
C GLY A 176 -14.52 16.41 4.61
N GLN A 177 -13.67 15.42 4.32
CA GLN A 177 -13.40 14.29 5.23
C GLN A 177 -12.05 14.41 5.93
N ASP A 178 -11.00 14.79 5.21
CA ASP A 178 -9.62 14.79 5.73
C ASP A 178 -9.31 15.99 6.64
N GLY A 179 -10.20 16.98 6.69
CA GLY A 179 -10.04 18.20 7.49
C GLY A 179 -9.37 19.34 6.73
N ASP A 180 -9.41 20.52 7.35
CA ASP A 180 -9.01 21.78 6.70
C ASP A 180 -7.51 21.86 6.40
N ASP A 181 -6.68 21.12 7.15
CA ASP A 181 -5.22 21.10 6.99
C ASP A 181 -4.76 20.50 5.64
N PHE A 182 -5.67 19.81 4.94
CA PHE A 182 -5.41 19.15 3.65
C PHE A 182 -5.95 19.94 2.45
N LYS A 183 -6.33 21.21 2.63
CA LYS A 183 -6.62 22.08 1.49
C LYS A 183 -5.34 22.32 0.68
N SER A 184 -5.47 22.42 -0.65
CA SER A 184 -4.34 22.51 -1.59
C SER A 184 -3.32 23.59 -1.22
N TYR A 185 -3.77 24.77 -0.79
CA TYR A 185 -2.88 25.89 -0.42
C TYR A 185 -1.98 25.62 0.79
N TYR A 186 -2.23 24.56 1.55
CA TYR A 186 -1.38 24.15 2.67
C TYR A 186 -0.24 23.20 2.25
N PHE A 187 -0.25 22.68 1.02
CA PHE A 187 0.84 21.88 0.48
C PHE A 187 1.92 22.80 -0.08
N GLN A 188 3.00 22.98 0.68
CA GLN A 188 4.11 23.85 0.29
C GLN A 188 5.28 23.03 -0.25
N GLU A 189 5.81 23.41 -1.41
CA GLU A 189 6.87 22.67 -2.10
C GLU A 189 8.15 22.52 -1.26
N ASN A 190 8.53 23.56 -0.53
CA ASN A 190 9.66 23.54 0.39
C ASN A 190 9.50 22.52 1.54
N ILE A 191 8.27 22.10 1.84
CA ILE A 191 7.95 21.09 2.86
C ILE A 191 7.86 19.71 2.21
N TYR A 192 6.97 19.54 1.23
CA TYR A 192 6.72 18.21 0.66
C TYR A 192 7.89 17.66 -0.16
N LYS A 193 8.86 18.48 -0.58
CA LYS A 193 10.11 17.99 -1.20
C LYS A 193 10.92 17.07 -0.29
N ASN A 194 10.72 17.17 1.03
CA ASN A 194 11.37 16.31 2.04
C ASN A 194 10.65 14.97 2.22
N PHE A 195 9.48 14.78 1.59
CA PHE A 195 8.77 13.50 1.59
C PHE A 195 9.64 12.41 0.96
N LYS A 196 9.78 11.31 1.68
CA LYS A 196 10.58 10.13 1.31
C LYS A 196 9.83 8.88 1.70
N VAL A 197 10.06 7.81 0.94
CA VAL A 197 9.57 6.48 1.29
C VAL A 197 10.73 5.63 1.78
N VAL A 198 10.52 4.91 2.88
CA VAL A 198 11.54 4.06 3.47
C VAL A 198 10.93 2.68 3.69
N PHE A 199 11.51 1.68 3.06
CA PHE A 199 11.30 0.29 3.43
C PHE A 199 12.42 -0.11 4.39
N LEU A 200 12.05 -0.73 5.50
CA LEU A 200 12.97 -1.17 6.53
C LEU A 200 12.80 -2.67 6.74
N THR A 201 13.90 -3.38 6.87
CA THR A 201 13.88 -4.81 7.19
C THR A 201 15.16 -5.21 7.91
N THR A 202 15.16 -6.35 8.61
CA THR A 202 16.36 -6.99 9.14
C THR A 202 16.94 -8.02 8.17
N LYS A 203 16.29 -8.31 7.04
CA LYS A 203 16.70 -9.34 6.07
C LYS A 203 16.52 -8.86 4.64
N ALA A 204 17.58 -8.90 3.83
CA ALA A 204 17.48 -8.59 2.41
C ALA A 204 16.75 -9.70 1.62
N SER A 205 16.04 -9.32 0.55
CA SER A 205 15.49 -10.22 -0.48
C SER A 205 15.64 -9.60 -1.85
N ASP A 206 15.61 -10.38 -2.94
CA ASP A 206 15.79 -9.84 -4.30
C ASP A 206 14.76 -8.76 -4.65
N LYS A 207 13.50 -8.93 -4.23
CA LYS A 207 12.44 -7.92 -4.43
C LYS A 207 12.75 -6.65 -3.65
N TYR A 208 13.13 -6.79 -2.39
CA TYR A 208 13.56 -5.67 -1.57
C TYR A 208 14.74 -4.91 -2.20
N LEU A 209 15.68 -5.68 -2.76
CA LEU A 209 16.85 -5.18 -3.46
C LEU A 209 16.52 -4.41 -4.76
N SER A 210 15.27 -4.42 -5.19
CA SER A 210 14.80 -3.69 -6.37
C SER A 210 14.05 -2.39 -6.05
N LEU A 211 13.66 -2.16 -4.80
CA LEU A 211 12.78 -1.04 -4.41
C LEU A 211 13.48 0.32 -4.30
N GLY A 212 14.80 0.34 -4.12
CA GLY A 212 15.57 1.56 -3.91
C GLY A 212 16.98 1.46 -4.46
N LYS A 213 17.60 2.60 -4.72
CA LYS A 213 18.99 2.68 -5.23
C LYS A 213 20.04 2.60 -4.14
N ASN A 214 19.65 2.70 -2.86
CA ASN A 214 20.57 2.75 -1.74
C ASN A 214 20.20 1.68 -0.72
N PHE A 215 21.00 0.59 -0.70
CA PHE A 215 20.95 -0.37 0.40
C PHE A 215 21.82 0.15 1.51
N ILE A 216 21.19 0.61 2.58
CA ILE A 216 21.92 1.00 3.78
C ILE A 216 21.93 -0.19 4.73
N ILE A 217 23.11 -0.77 4.95
CA ILE A 217 23.30 -1.77 6.01
C ILE A 217 23.75 -1.02 7.26
N VAL A 218 22.99 -1.17 8.35
CA VAL A 218 23.28 -0.63 9.69
C VAL A 218 23.50 -1.77 10.68
#